data_AF-A0A0C3ABI8-F1
#
_entry.id   AF-A0A0C3ABI8-F1
#
_cell.length_a   1.000
_cell.length_b   1.000
_cell.length_c   1.000
_cell.angle_alpha   90.00
_cell.angle_beta   90.00
_cell.angle_gamma   90.00
#
_symmetry.space_group_name_H-M   'P 1'
#
loop_
_entity.id
_entity.type
_entity.pdbx_description
1 polymer ?
#
loop_
_entity_poly.entity_id
_entity_poly.type
_entity_poly.pdbx_seq_one_letter_code
_entity_poly.pdbx_strand_id
1 'polypeptide(L)'
;MFGGEGARDERFAPFNSETDWHVAEWAVKSKVGHKQLDRLLAVPGLVDKAGLSYINTWGLLRFIEDIPAQAEWESVALSFKDAPEDKYVAIKTLLGDPSLAKDIVYKPKCIFTNANKDKRVYNEMWMGTWWEETQAKLPEGSCAVAVIIATDKTQLTQFSGGQQGYPVYLTLGNIPRAIRRKPSKKACMLIAVMHQTCLVQ
;
A
#
# COMPACT_ATOMS: atom_id res chain seq x y z
N MET A 1 -8.83 50.08 6.48
CA MET A 1 -9.40 48.88 5.84
C MET A 1 -8.39 48.37 4.85
N PHE A 2 -7.64 47.33 5.19
CA PHE A 2 -6.74 46.66 4.26
C PHE A 2 -7.24 45.23 4.09
N GLY A 3 -8.20 45.06 3.18
CA GLY A 3 -8.57 43.75 2.67
C GLY A 3 -7.66 43.45 1.49
N GLY A 4 -6.62 42.66 1.73
CA GLY A 4 -5.92 41.93 0.67
C GLY A 4 -6.36 40.49 0.80
N GLU A 5 -7.30 40.05 -0.06
CA GLU A 5 -7.53 38.62 -0.27
C GLU A 5 -6.21 38.03 -0.77
N GLY A 6 -5.57 37.21 0.06
CA GLY A 6 -4.35 36.51 -0.30
C GLY A 6 -4.63 35.62 -1.50
N ALA A 7 -4.05 35.96 -2.65
CA ALA A 7 -4.06 35.11 -3.82
C ALA A 7 -3.50 33.74 -3.41
N ARG A 8 -4.25 32.66 -3.67
CA ARG A 8 -3.77 31.30 -3.45
C ARG A 8 -2.52 31.09 -4.28
N ASP A 9 -1.42 30.73 -3.63
CA ASP A 9 -0.19 30.39 -4.31
C ASP A 9 -0.35 28.99 -4.92
N GLU A 10 -0.48 28.92 -6.24
CA GLU A 10 -0.67 27.67 -6.99
C GLU A 10 0.48 26.68 -6.75
N ARG A 11 1.67 27.14 -6.32
CA ARG A 11 2.82 26.28 -6.01
C ARG A 11 2.57 25.35 -4.83
N PHE A 12 1.70 25.76 -3.91
CA PHE A 12 1.35 24.99 -2.72
C PHE A 12 -0.04 24.37 -2.83
N ALA A 13 -0.73 24.51 -3.98
CA ALA A 13 -1.99 23.82 -4.20
C ALA A 13 -1.80 22.29 -3.98
N PRO A 14 -2.73 21.61 -3.29
CA PRO A 14 -4.04 22.10 -2.88
C PRO A 14 -4.07 22.96 -1.60
N PHE A 15 -2.97 23.07 -0.83
CA PHE A 15 -2.91 23.77 0.45
C PHE A 15 -3.27 25.26 0.34
N ASN A 16 -3.86 25.81 1.41
CA ASN A 16 -4.32 27.19 1.45
C ASN A 16 -3.17 28.20 1.44
N SER A 17 -1.99 27.82 1.94
CA SER A 17 -0.82 28.66 2.05
C SER A 17 0.48 27.86 2.14
N GLU A 18 1.62 28.53 1.99
CA GLU A 18 2.95 27.96 2.25
C GLU A 18 3.08 27.42 3.69
N THR A 19 2.52 28.13 4.67
CA THR A 19 2.48 27.67 6.07
C THR A 19 1.68 26.39 6.23
N ASP A 20 0.52 26.30 5.58
CA ASP A 20 -0.35 25.13 5.58
C ASP A 20 0.39 23.89 5.02
N TRP A 21 1.12 24.06 3.92
CA TRP A 21 1.96 23.01 3.34
C TRP A 21 3.13 22.62 4.26
N HIS A 22 3.87 23.58 4.81
CA HIS A 22 5.04 23.30 5.65
C HIS A 22 4.68 22.57 6.95
N VAL A 23 3.53 22.85 7.55
CA VAL A 23 3.09 22.11 8.75
C VAL A 23 2.79 20.66 8.40
N ALA A 24 2.16 20.41 7.26
CA ALA A 24 1.91 19.05 6.75
C ALA A 24 3.23 18.32 6.43
N GLU A 25 4.12 18.98 5.68
CA GLU A 25 5.44 18.46 5.32
C GLU A 25 6.26 18.11 6.56
N TRP A 26 6.30 19.00 7.56
CA TRP A 26 7.00 18.79 8.83
C TRP A 26 6.43 17.59 9.57
N ALA A 27 5.10 17.44 9.65
CA ALA A 27 4.47 16.33 10.35
C ALA A 27 4.83 14.97 9.71
N VAL A 28 4.84 14.91 8.37
CA VAL A 28 5.21 13.71 7.61
C VAL A 28 6.70 13.40 7.75
N LYS A 29 7.58 14.38 7.52
CA LYS A 29 9.04 14.19 7.62
C LYS A 29 9.49 13.82 9.03
N SER A 30 8.84 14.39 10.05
CA SER A 30 9.12 14.09 11.46
C SER A 30 8.47 12.80 11.95
N LYS A 31 7.68 12.10 11.11
CA LYS A 31 6.96 10.86 11.44
C LYS A 31 6.09 11.00 12.69
N VAL A 32 5.38 12.13 12.81
CA VAL A 32 4.50 12.41 13.95
C VAL A 32 3.36 11.39 13.96
N GLY A 33 3.12 10.73 15.09
CA GLY A 33 2.02 9.79 15.22
C GLY A 33 0.67 10.51 15.12
N HIS A 34 -0.35 9.88 14.51
CA HIS A 34 -1.66 10.52 14.27
C HIS A 34 -2.24 11.16 15.55
N LYS A 35 -2.19 10.46 16.68
CA LYS A 35 -2.68 10.98 17.97
C LYS A 35 -1.91 12.21 18.48
N GLN A 36 -0.62 12.33 18.13
CA GLN A 36 0.18 13.48 18.54
C GLN A 36 -0.14 14.70 17.68
N LEU A 37 -0.30 14.50 16.37
CA LEU A 37 -0.72 15.56 15.46
C LEU A 37 -2.13 16.05 15.80
N ASP A 38 -3.07 15.14 16.08
CA ASP A 38 -4.43 15.50 16.51
C ASP A 38 -4.42 16.33 17.80
N ARG A 39 -3.54 16.01 18.75
CA ARG A 39 -3.38 16.79 20.00
C ARG A 39 -2.84 18.19 19.73
N LEU A 40 -1.90 18.33 18.80
CA LEU A 40 -1.37 19.64 18.39
C LEU A 40 -2.47 20.47 17.73
N LEU A 41 -3.20 19.90 16.78
CA LEU A 41 -4.26 20.60 16.04
C LEU A 41 -5.46 20.95 16.93
N ALA A 42 -5.68 20.21 18.02
CA ALA A 42 -6.70 20.52 19.02
C ALA A 42 -6.37 21.74 19.92
N VAL A 43 -5.17 22.31 19.82
CA VAL A 43 -4.81 23.53 20.57
C VAL A 43 -5.72 24.69 20.12
N PRO A 44 -6.50 25.32 21.02
CA PRO A 44 -7.48 26.33 20.63
C PRO A 44 -6.88 27.48 19.85
N GLY A 45 -7.46 27.75 18.67
CA GLY A 45 -7.05 28.83 17.77
C GLY A 45 -5.75 28.58 17.00
N LEU A 46 -5.11 27.41 17.13
CA LEU A 46 -3.90 27.09 16.36
C LEU A 46 -4.21 26.98 14.87
N VAL A 47 -5.22 26.17 14.51
CA VAL A 47 -5.64 25.94 13.12
C VAL A 47 -5.98 27.26 12.43
N ASP A 48 -6.80 28.10 13.08
CA ASP A 48 -7.24 29.39 12.52
C ASP A 48 -6.06 30.37 12.37
N LYS A 49 -5.17 30.45 13.37
CA LYS A 49 -4.01 31.36 13.33
C LYS A 49 -2.95 30.94 12.32
N ALA A 50 -2.76 29.64 12.14
CA ALA A 50 -1.82 29.08 11.16
C ALA A 50 -2.43 28.95 9.76
N GLY A 51 -3.75 29.17 9.62
CA GLY A 51 -4.46 29.08 8.34
C GLY A 51 -4.47 27.67 7.74
N LEU A 52 -4.53 26.64 8.59
CA LEU A 52 -4.43 25.24 8.13
C LEU A 52 -5.70 24.79 7.44
N SER A 53 -5.58 24.03 6.35
CA SER A 53 -6.69 23.44 5.61
C SER A 53 -7.31 22.21 6.30
N TYR A 54 -6.68 21.72 7.38
CA TYR A 54 -7.07 20.51 8.09
C TYR A 54 -7.12 20.72 9.60
N ILE A 55 -8.09 20.07 10.24
CA ILE A 55 -8.34 20.16 11.69
C ILE A 55 -7.81 18.96 12.48
N ASN A 56 -7.45 17.88 11.78
CA ASN A 56 -6.91 16.65 12.36
C ASN A 56 -6.10 15.89 11.29
N THR A 57 -5.43 14.81 11.70
CA THR A 57 -4.62 13.96 10.83
C THR A 57 -5.44 13.36 9.69
N TRP A 58 -6.69 12.98 9.96
CA TRP A 58 -7.56 12.41 8.93
C TRP A 58 -7.94 13.43 7.86
N GLY A 59 -8.21 14.68 8.25
CA GLY A 59 -8.44 15.79 7.35
C GLY A 59 -7.23 16.06 6.47
N LEU A 60 -6.02 16.03 7.04
CA LEU A 60 -4.77 16.14 6.29
C LEU A 60 -4.63 15.01 5.26
N LEU A 61 -4.84 13.75 5.67
CA LEU A 61 -4.71 12.61 4.77
C LEU A 61 -5.73 12.63 3.64
N ARG A 62 -6.98 12.97 3.95
CA ARG A 62 -8.03 13.13 2.93
C ARG A 62 -7.70 14.25 1.95
N PHE A 63 -7.12 15.33 2.44
CA PHE A 63 -6.66 16.42 1.59
C PHE A 63 -5.54 16.02 0.63
N ILE A 64 -4.65 15.12 1.08
CA ILE A 64 -3.62 14.51 0.23
C ILE A 64 -4.25 13.58 -0.83
N GLU A 65 -5.35 12.89 -0.50
CA GLU A 65 -6.09 12.05 -1.47
C GLU A 65 -6.74 12.87 -2.59
N ASP A 66 -7.09 14.14 -2.32
CA ASP A 66 -7.67 15.05 -3.30
C ASP A 66 -6.62 15.67 -4.25
N ILE A 67 -5.32 15.38 -4.07
CA ILE A 67 -4.26 15.85 -4.98
C ILE A 67 -4.48 15.20 -6.36
N PRO A 68 -4.64 16.00 -7.44
CA PRO A 68 -4.81 15.45 -8.77
C PRO A 68 -3.58 14.64 -9.17
N ALA A 69 -3.79 13.59 -9.96
CA ALA A 69 -2.69 12.78 -10.46
C ALA A 69 -1.67 13.68 -11.18
N GLN A 70 -0.47 13.79 -10.62
CA GLN A 70 0.59 14.64 -11.15
C GLN A 70 1.31 14.02 -12.37
N ALA A 71 1.00 12.77 -12.69
CA ALA A 71 1.54 12.05 -13.83
C ALA A 71 0.44 11.17 -14.45
N GLU A 72 0.52 10.97 -15.76
CA GLU A 72 -0.31 9.97 -16.43
C GLU A 72 0.14 8.58 -15.99
N TRP A 73 -0.81 7.75 -15.58
CA TRP A 73 -0.53 6.37 -15.22
C TRP A 73 -0.31 5.54 -16.49
N GLU A 74 0.90 5.02 -16.65
CA GLU A 74 1.17 4.01 -17.66
C GLU A 74 0.84 2.62 -17.14
N SER A 75 0.05 1.87 -17.91
CA SER A 75 -0.18 0.46 -17.66
C SER A 75 0.81 -0.36 -18.48
N VAL A 76 1.70 -1.08 -17.79
CA VAL A 76 2.66 -1.98 -18.44
C VAL A 76 2.22 -3.42 -18.21
N ALA A 77 2.01 -4.15 -19.31
CA ALA A 77 1.79 -5.59 -19.26
C ALA A 77 3.14 -6.29 -19.00
N LEU A 78 3.22 -7.04 -17.91
CA LEU A 78 4.38 -7.87 -17.62
C LEU A 78 4.35 -9.11 -18.51
N SER A 79 5.44 -9.35 -19.24
CA SER A 79 5.67 -10.58 -20.00
C SER A 79 6.86 -11.33 -19.42
N PHE A 80 6.74 -12.65 -19.31
CA PHE A 80 7.80 -13.52 -18.83
C PHE A 80 8.42 -14.22 -20.03
N LYS A 81 9.76 -14.28 -20.10
CA LYS A 81 10.48 -14.87 -21.24
C LYS A 81 10.04 -16.30 -21.54
N ASP A 82 9.77 -17.07 -20.49
CA ASP A 82 9.40 -18.48 -20.59
C ASP A 82 7.92 -18.70 -20.97
N ALA A 83 7.07 -17.68 -20.81
CA ALA A 83 5.64 -17.74 -21.08
C ALA A 83 5.09 -16.34 -21.43
N PRO A 84 5.42 -15.79 -22.61
CA PRO A 84 5.13 -14.39 -22.96
C PRO A 84 3.63 -14.08 -23.05
N GLU A 85 2.80 -15.08 -23.33
CA GLU A 85 1.34 -14.91 -23.45
C GLU A 85 0.57 -15.24 -22.15
N ASP A 86 1.22 -15.84 -21.15
CA ASP A 86 0.55 -16.26 -19.92
C ASP A 86 0.64 -15.19 -18.83
N LYS A 87 -0.39 -14.33 -18.80
CA LYS A 87 -0.53 -13.25 -17.80
C LYS A 87 -0.58 -13.76 -16.35
N TYR A 88 -0.86 -15.04 -16.15
CA TYR A 88 -1.01 -15.65 -14.82
C TYR A 88 0.13 -16.61 -14.48
N VAL A 89 1.22 -16.62 -15.26
CA VAL A 89 2.33 -17.56 -15.04
C VAL A 89 2.85 -17.52 -13.60
N ALA A 90 3.05 -16.33 -13.02
CA ALA A 90 3.52 -16.22 -11.63
C ALA A 90 2.54 -16.84 -10.61
N ILE A 91 1.23 -16.67 -10.83
CA ILE A 91 0.20 -17.27 -9.97
C ILE A 91 0.19 -18.80 -10.13
N LYS A 92 0.22 -19.28 -11.38
CA LYS A 92 0.25 -20.72 -11.69
C LYS A 92 1.51 -21.39 -11.15
N THR A 93 2.67 -20.74 -11.24
CA THR A 93 3.93 -21.23 -10.68
C THR A 93 3.85 -21.40 -9.17
N LEU A 94 3.31 -20.41 -8.45
CA LEU A 94 3.17 -20.50 -6.99
C LEU A 94 2.13 -21.54 -6.55
N LEU A 95 1.00 -21.66 -7.26
CA LEU A 95 -0.01 -22.67 -6.98
C LEU A 95 0.44 -24.09 -7.36
N GLY A 96 1.25 -24.21 -8.41
CA GLY A 96 1.75 -25.47 -8.94
C GLY A 96 3.02 -25.98 -8.27
N ASP A 97 3.65 -25.22 -7.37
CA ASP A 97 4.86 -25.64 -6.66
C ASP A 97 4.56 -26.80 -5.69
N PRO A 98 5.09 -28.03 -5.94
CA PRO A 98 4.83 -29.18 -5.09
C PRO A 98 5.30 -28.99 -3.64
N SER A 99 6.31 -28.13 -3.43
CA SER A 99 6.85 -27.83 -2.11
C SER A 99 5.93 -26.95 -1.26
N LEU A 100 4.99 -26.24 -1.89
CA LEU A 100 3.98 -25.40 -1.25
C LEU A 100 2.60 -26.06 -1.20
N ALA A 101 2.36 -27.08 -2.03
CA ALA A 101 1.03 -27.69 -2.23
C ALA A 101 0.30 -28.08 -0.92
N LYS A 102 1.03 -28.55 0.09
CA LYS A 102 0.46 -28.95 1.40
C LYS A 102 0.07 -27.76 2.29
N ASP A 103 0.66 -26.60 2.03
CA ASP A 103 0.52 -25.41 2.86
C ASP A 103 -0.50 -24.41 2.27
N ILE A 104 -0.84 -24.52 0.98
CA ILE A 104 -1.79 -23.62 0.32
C ILE A 104 -3.21 -23.82 0.86
N VAL A 105 -3.84 -22.71 1.25
CA VAL A 105 -5.21 -22.67 1.75
C VAL A 105 -6.16 -22.21 0.65
N TYR A 106 -7.15 -23.05 0.33
CA TYR A 106 -8.13 -22.80 -0.73
C TYR A 106 -9.51 -22.37 -0.21
N LYS A 107 -9.76 -22.48 1.09
CA LYS A 107 -11.08 -22.15 1.66
C LYS A 107 -10.96 -21.11 2.77
N PRO A 108 -11.88 -20.15 2.85
CA PRO A 108 -11.93 -19.23 3.97
C PRO A 108 -12.13 -19.99 5.28
N LYS A 109 -11.60 -19.43 6.36
CA LYS A 109 -11.74 -20.00 7.70
C LYS A 109 -12.21 -18.95 8.69
N CYS A 110 -13.40 -19.13 9.23
CA CYS A 110 -13.93 -18.25 10.26
C CYS A 110 -13.56 -18.82 11.64
N ILE A 111 -12.72 -18.10 12.40
CA ILE A 111 -12.27 -18.49 13.74
C ILE A 111 -12.67 -17.41 14.73
N PHE A 112 -13.21 -17.82 15.87
CA PHE A 112 -13.58 -16.94 16.97
C PHE A 112 -12.81 -17.27 18.25
N THR A 113 -12.71 -16.32 19.16
CA THR A 113 -11.99 -16.46 20.44
C THR A 113 -12.64 -17.44 21.41
N ASN A 114 -13.94 -17.69 21.28
CA ASN A 114 -14.71 -18.58 22.13
C ASN A 114 -15.92 -19.16 21.37
N ALA A 115 -16.63 -20.12 22.00
CA ALA A 115 -17.83 -20.73 21.44
C ALA A 115 -18.98 -19.73 21.20
N ASN A 116 -19.02 -18.64 21.98
CA ASN A 116 -20.03 -17.58 21.86
C ASN A 116 -19.83 -16.68 20.63
N LYS A 117 -18.69 -16.84 19.92
CA LYS A 117 -18.33 -16.07 18.72
C LYS A 117 -18.19 -14.56 18.96
N ASP A 118 -17.84 -14.15 20.19
CA ASP A 118 -17.81 -12.73 20.58
C ASP A 118 -16.79 -11.90 19.78
N LYS A 119 -15.63 -12.48 19.45
CA LYS A 119 -14.58 -11.81 18.70
C LYS A 119 -13.97 -12.73 17.65
N ARG A 120 -13.98 -12.28 16.39
CA ARG A 120 -13.32 -12.96 15.28
C ARG A 120 -11.81 -12.75 15.34
N VAL A 121 -11.06 -13.80 15.00
CA VAL A 121 -9.59 -13.81 14.95
C VAL A 121 -9.13 -13.62 13.50
N TYR A 122 -8.24 -12.65 13.28
CA TYR A 122 -7.69 -12.32 11.96
C TYR A 122 -6.17 -12.45 11.98
N ASN A 123 -5.67 -13.66 11.74
CA ASN A 123 -4.22 -13.93 11.73
C ASN A 123 -3.67 -14.15 10.31
N GLU A 124 -4.52 -14.63 9.41
CA GLU A 124 -4.17 -14.97 8.02
C GLU A 124 -5.23 -14.43 7.06
N MET A 125 -4.88 -14.26 5.80
CA MET A 125 -5.75 -13.57 4.83
C MET A 125 -7.08 -14.32 4.60
N TRP A 126 -7.04 -15.65 4.54
CA TRP A 126 -8.24 -16.48 4.39
C TRP A 126 -9.18 -16.43 5.61
N MET A 127 -8.78 -15.79 6.71
CA MET A 127 -9.64 -15.54 7.87
C MET A 127 -10.39 -14.20 7.79
N GLY A 128 -10.01 -13.34 6.85
CA GLY A 128 -10.63 -12.04 6.63
C GLY A 128 -12.07 -12.16 6.13
N THR A 129 -12.93 -11.24 6.58
CA THR A 129 -14.32 -11.15 6.13
C THR A 129 -14.41 -10.98 4.61
N TRP A 130 -13.53 -10.16 4.03
CA TRP A 130 -13.44 -9.98 2.57
C TRP A 130 -13.26 -11.30 1.81
N TRP A 131 -12.48 -12.24 2.34
CA TRP A 131 -12.24 -13.51 1.67
C TRP A 131 -13.49 -14.37 1.65
N GLU A 132 -14.20 -14.42 2.78
CA GLU A 132 -15.47 -15.14 2.93
C GLU A 132 -16.53 -14.59 1.97
N GLU A 133 -16.71 -13.27 1.95
CA GLU A 133 -17.63 -12.59 1.05
C GLU A 133 -17.26 -12.78 -0.43
N THR A 134 -15.97 -12.75 -0.76
CA THR A 134 -15.49 -12.95 -2.13
C THR A 134 -15.72 -14.40 -2.57
N GLN A 135 -15.40 -15.37 -1.71
CA GLN A 135 -15.58 -16.79 -2.00
C GLN A 135 -17.06 -17.15 -2.18
N ALA A 136 -17.98 -16.53 -1.42
CA ALA A 136 -19.41 -16.75 -1.52
C ALA A 136 -20.01 -16.30 -2.87
N LYS A 137 -19.33 -15.39 -3.58
CA LYS A 137 -19.74 -14.90 -4.92
C LYS A 137 -19.23 -15.77 -6.05
N LEU A 138 -18.33 -16.72 -5.78
CA LEU A 138 -17.74 -17.57 -6.80
C LEU A 138 -18.60 -18.82 -7.07
N PRO A 139 -18.60 -19.36 -8.30
CA PRO A 139 -19.27 -20.62 -8.61
C PRO A 139 -18.74 -21.78 -7.78
N GLU A 140 -19.55 -22.82 -7.63
CA GLU A 140 -19.12 -24.07 -7.00
C GLU A 140 -17.89 -24.66 -7.72
N GLY A 141 -16.94 -25.18 -6.94
CA GLY A 141 -15.66 -25.67 -7.45
C GLY A 141 -14.59 -24.58 -7.68
N SER A 142 -14.92 -23.29 -7.55
CA SER A 142 -13.96 -22.20 -7.67
C SER A 142 -13.35 -21.80 -6.32
N CYS A 143 -12.14 -21.23 -6.35
CA CYS A 143 -11.42 -20.76 -5.17
C CYS A 143 -10.90 -19.33 -5.40
N ALA A 144 -11.06 -18.47 -4.39
CA ALA A 144 -10.44 -17.15 -4.40
C ALA A 144 -8.91 -17.27 -4.23
N VAL A 145 -8.17 -16.57 -5.09
CA VAL A 145 -6.71 -16.43 -4.99
C VAL A 145 -6.40 -14.97 -4.69
N ALA A 146 -5.88 -14.68 -3.50
CA ALA A 146 -5.47 -13.32 -3.17
C ALA A 146 -4.04 -13.09 -3.65
N VAL A 147 -3.85 -12.10 -4.52
CA VAL A 147 -2.54 -11.69 -5.00
C VAL A 147 -2.02 -10.56 -4.13
N ILE A 148 -0.79 -10.70 -3.62
CA ILE A 148 -0.09 -9.65 -2.90
C ILE A 148 1.06 -9.19 -3.79
N ILE A 149 1.07 -7.88 -4.07
CA ILE A 149 2.18 -7.21 -4.74
C ILE A 149 2.91 -6.37 -3.68
N ALA A 150 4.22 -6.53 -3.60
CA ALA A 150 5.07 -5.79 -2.68
C ALA A 150 6.24 -5.18 -3.44
N THR A 151 6.58 -3.93 -3.13
CA THR A 151 7.77 -3.25 -3.62
C THR A 151 8.52 -2.69 -2.43
N ASP A 152 9.84 -2.83 -2.42
CA ASP A 152 10.70 -2.23 -1.43
C ASP A 152 11.94 -1.65 -2.11
N LYS A 153 12.47 -0.57 -1.55
CA LYS A 153 13.62 0.13 -2.11
C LYS A 153 14.87 -0.71 -1.90
N THR A 154 15.55 -1.06 -2.98
CA THR A 154 16.82 -1.81 -2.91
C THR A 154 17.93 -1.05 -3.62
N GLN A 155 19.15 -1.16 -3.09
CA GLN A 155 20.33 -0.62 -3.76
C GLN A 155 20.80 -1.65 -4.80
N LEU A 156 20.86 -1.26 -6.08
CA LEU A 156 21.25 -2.16 -7.16
C LEU A 156 22.77 -2.42 -7.19
N THR A 157 23.59 -1.49 -6.67
CA THR A 157 25.05 -1.63 -6.61
C THR A 157 25.65 -0.85 -5.43
N GLN A 158 26.58 -1.45 -4.67
CA GLN A 158 27.34 -0.76 -3.62
C GLN A 158 28.59 -0.01 -4.12
N PHE A 159 29.04 -0.25 -5.36
CA PHE A 159 30.38 0.16 -5.80
C PHE A 159 30.48 1.09 -7.02
N SER A 160 29.39 1.42 -7.72
CA SER A 160 29.47 2.39 -8.84
C SER A 160 28.11 3.03 -9.12
N GLY A 161 27.90 4.28 -8.66
CA GLY A 161 26.87 5.16 -9.26
C GLY A 161 25.48 5.19 -8.63
N GLY A 162 25.27 4.67 -7.40
CA GLY A 162 24.10 5.02 -6.58
C GLY A 162 22.71 4.68 -7.13
N GLN A 163 22.61 3.82 -8.15
CA GLN A 163 21.33 3.48 -8.75
C GLN A 163 20.45 2.68 -7.79
N GLN A 164 19.21 3.16 -7.62
CA GLN A 164 18.20 2.58 -6.76
C GLN A 164 17.12 1.94 -7.61
N GLY A 165 16.77 0.71 -7.25
CA GLY A 165 15.75 -0.08 -7.92
C GLY A 165 14.69 -0.53 -6.92
N TYR A 166 13.47 -0.60 -7.41
CA TYR A 166 12.30 -1.06 -6.67
C TYR A 166 11.84 -2.39 -7.28
N PRO A 167 12.40 -3.53 -6.81
CA PRO A 167 11.90 -4.84 -7.20
C PRO A 167 10.43 -4.98 -6.79
N VAL A 168 9.62 -5.40 -7.76
CA VAL A 168 8.21 -5.73 -7.58
C VAL A 168 8.11 -7.23 -7.41
N TYR A 169 7.68 -7.64 -6.23
CA TYR A 169 7.47 -9.03 -5.86
C TYR A 169 5.98 -9.39 -5.87
N LEU A 170 5.68 -10.63 -6.24
CA LEU A 170 4.36 -11.24 -6.19
C LEU A 170 4.37 -12.46 -5.28
N THR A 171 3.37 -12.55 -4.41
CA THR A 171 3.08 -13.75 -3.60
C THR A 171 1.57 -13.95 -3.47
N LEU A 172 1.15 -15.08 -2.91
CA LEU A 172 -0.26 -15.41 -2.72
C LEU A 172 -0.66 -15.34 -1.25
N GLY A 173 -1.79 -14.70 -0.97
CA GLY A 173 -2.45 -14.68 0.33
C GLY A 173 -2.85 -16.08 0.82
N ASN A 174 -3.01 -17.02 -0.12
CA ASN A 174 -3.30 -18.43 0.12
C ASN A 174 -2.15 -19.17 0.82
N ILE A 175 -0.92 -18.66 0.76
CA ILE A 175 0.26 -19.26 1.41
C ILE A 175 0.41 -18.66 2.82
N PRO A 176 0.56 -19.45 3.89
CA PRO A 176 0.70 -18.93 5.25
C PRO A 176 1.79 -17.86 5.40
N ARG A 177 1.54 -16.84 6.21
CA ARG A 177 2.49 -15.74 6.49
C ARG A 177 3.88 -16.25 6.88
N ALA A 178 3.94 -17.30 7.69
CA ALA A 178 5.19 -17.87 8.17
C ALA A 178 6.04 -18.50 7.05
N ILE A 179 5.41 -18.93 5.95
CA ILE A 179 6.08 -19.53 4.79
C ILE A 179 6.46 -18.45 3.80
N ARG A 180 5.59 -17.47 3.54
CA ARG A 180 5.91 -16.29 2.71
C ARG A 180 7.18 -15.58 3.15
N ARG A 181 7.45 -15.56 4.46
CA ARG A 181 8.61 -14.91 5.07
C ARG A 181 9.88 -15.76 5.11
N LYS A 182 9.85 -17.00 4.62
CA LYS A 182 11.02 -17.89 4.58
C LYS A 182 11.63 -17.87 3.17
N PRO A 183 12.81 -17.25 2.98
CA PRO A 183 13.45 -17.20 1.66
C PRO A 183 13.70 -18.59 1.05
N SER A 184 14.00 -19.58 1.88
CA SER A 184 14.22 -20.98 1.47
C SER A 184 13.00 -21.66 0.85
N LYS A 185 11.80 -21.12 1.07
CA LYS A 185 10.53 -21.70 0.57
C LYS A 185 10.11 -21.14 -0.78
N LYS A 186 10.82 -20.15 -1.34
CA LYS A 186 10.54 -19.55 -2.67
C LYS A 186 9.06 -19.16 -2.87
N ALA A 187 8.36 -18.84 -1.79
CA ALA A 187 6.94 -18.49 -1.79
C ALA A 187 6.66 -17.05 -2.30
N CYS A 188 7.65 -16.42 -2.95
CA CYS A 188 7.60 -15.06 -3.44
C CYS A 188 8.44 -14.98 -4.72
N MET A 189 7.87 -14.39 -5.77
CA MET A 189 8.51 -14.28 -7.08
C MET A 189 8.79 -12.82 -7.42
N LEU A 190 9.97 -12.52 -7.96
CA LEU A 190 10.27 -11.23 -8.57
C LEU A 190 9.60 -11.16 -9.95
N ILE A 191 8.74 -10.16 -10.18
CA ILE A 191 7.98 -10.01 -11.42
C ILE A 191 8.39 -8.78 -12.24
N ALA A 192 8.97 -7.76 -11.61
CA ALA A 192 9.52 -6.59 -12.31
C ALA A 192 10.58 -5.88 -11.45
N VAL A 193 11.36 -5.00 -12.06
CA VAL A 193 12.22 -4.04 -11.36
C VAL A 193 11.89 -2.65 -11.90
N MET A 194 11.38 -1.77 -11.04
CA MET A 194 11.17 -0.37 -11.39
C MET A 194 12.45 0.40 -11.11
N HIS A 195 12.92 1.18 -12.08
CA HIS A 195 14.08 2.04 -11.90
C HIS A 195 13.61 3.41 -11.42
N GLN A 196 14.31 4.00 -10.45
CA GLN A 196 14.06 5.38 -10.09
C GLN A 196 14.67 6.29 -11.14
N THR A 197 13.85 6.79 -12.06
CA THR A 197 14.24 7.92 -12.90
C THR A 197 14.02 9.18 -12.06
N CYS A 198 15.10 9.79 -11.55
CA CYS A 198 14.99 11.15 -11.05
C CYS A 198 14.63 12.04 -12.24
N LEU A 199 13.37 12.48 -12.31
CA LEU A 199 13.00 13.64 -13.11
C LEU A 199 13.67 14.83 -12.43
N VAL A 200 14.88 15.15 -12.88
CA VAL A 200 15.48 16.46 -12.65
C VAL A 200 14.76 17.37 -13.64
N GLN A 201 13.71 18.03 -13.17
CA GLN A 201 13.15 19.22 -13.82
C GLN A 201 13.58 20.45 -13.04
#